data_AF-A0A7C5FPA6-F1
#
_entry.id   AF-A0A7C5FPA6-F1
#
_cell.length_a   1.000
_cell.length_b   1.000
_cell.length_c   1.000
_cell.angle_alpha   90.00
_cell.angle_beta   90.00
_cell.angle_gamma   90.00
#
_symmetry.space_group_name_H-M   'P 1'
#
loop_
_entity.id
_entity.type
_entity.pdbx_description
1 polymer ?
#
loop_
_entity_poly.entity_id
_entity_poly.type
_entity_poly.pdbx_seq_one_letter_code
_entity_poly.pdbx_strand_id
1 'polypeptide(L)'
;MKRIIAASLIIGALFAVGVLISVRASADTPVDTSQKVVPIISLGSGLRVGAALVAGEDKQVSKVKAVAQIEGEIGAHIRIRALVPVETENVISNIKRVPGTSVIAFADVKL
;
A
#
# COMPACT_ATOMS: atom_id res chain seq x y z
N MET A 1 2.19 -31.53 -2.65
CA MET A 1 2.93 -30.50 -1.88
C MET A 1 3.96 -29.69 -2.69
N LYS A 2 4.01 -29.76 -4.04
CA LYS A 2 5.05 -29.08 -4.85
C LYS A 2 4.63 -27.75 -5.52
N ARG A 3 3.36 -27.32 -5.39
CA ARG A 3 2.83 -26.13 -6.11
C ARG A 3 2.96 -24.80 -5.35
N ILE A 4 3.29 -24.83 -4.06
CA ILE A 4 3.34 -23.64 -3.20
C ILE A 4 4.70 -22.91 -3.33
N ILE A 5 5.79 -23.66 -3.53
CA ILE A 5 7.15 -23.09 -3.66
C ILE A 5 7.30 -22.30 -4.98
N ALA A 6 6.62 -22.73 -6.05
CA ALA A 6 6.64 -22.04 -7.34
C ALA A 6 5.94 -20.66 -7.29
N ALA A 7 4.85 -20.53 -6.52
CA ALA A 7 4.13 -19.26 -6.37
C ALA A 7 4.93 -18.25 -5.54
N SER A 8 5.67 -18.70 -4.52
CA SER A 8 6.54 -17.84 -3.72
C SER A 8 7.75 -17.33 -4.50
N LEU A 9 8.30 -18.12 -5.43
CA LEU A 9 9.42 -17.70 -6.29
C LEU A 9 8.98 -16.63 -7.32
N ILE A 10 7.76 -16.73 -7.85
CA ILE A 10 7.21 -15.74 -8.78
C ILE A 10 6.87 -14.43 -8.06
N ILE A 11 6.34 -14.50 -6.83
CA ILE A 11 6.12 -13.31 -5.98
C ILE A 11 7.45 -12.66 -5.60
N GLY A 12 8.49 -13.43 -5.27
CA GLY A 12 9.83 -12.91 -4.98
C GLY A 12 10.53 -12.29 -6.19
N ALA A 13 10.42 -12.91 -7.37
CA ALA A 13 11.00 -12.39 -8.61
C ALA A 13 10.27 -11.14 -9.13
N LEU A 14 8.96 -11.04 -8.95
CA LEU A 14 8.20 -9.84 -9.30
C LEU A 14 8.46 -8.69 -8.31
N PHE A 15 8.76 -9.00 -7.05
CA PHE A 15 9.18 -8.02 -6.05
C PHE A 15 10.58 -7.45 -6.34
N ALA A 16 11.50 -8.26 -6.91
CA ALA A 16 12.87 -7.84 -7.24
C ALA A 16 13.00 -7.13 -8.60
N VAL A 17 12.12 -7.42 -9.57
CA VAL A 17 12.21 -6.87 -10.94
C VAL A 17 11.21 -5.73 -11.19
N GLY A 18 10.21 -5.53 -10.33
CA GLY A 18 9.04 -4.67 -10.62
C GLY A 18 8.95 -3.30 -9.95
N VAL A 19 9.86 -2.88 -9.06
CA VAL A 19 9.73 -1.57 -8.37
C VAL A 19 10.72 -0.54 -8.92
N LEU A 20 10.64 -0.31 -10.23
CA LEU A 20 11.16 0.90 -10.89
C LEU A 20 10.02 1.63 -11.61
N ILE A 21 8.92 1.89 -10.90
CA ILE A 21 7.90 2.82 -11.39
C ILE A 21 8.28 4.20 -10.86
N SER A 22 9.14 4.91 -11.59
CA SER A 22 9.35 6.35 -11.41
C SER A 22 8.21 7.09 -12.11
N VAL A 23 7.05 7.19 -11.45
CA VAL A 23 6.09 8.26 -11.82
C VAL A 23 6.68 9.55 -11.27
N ARG A 24 7.13 10.43 -12.17
CA ARG A 24 7.52 11.80 -11.84
C ARG A 24 6.72 12.72 -12.75
N ALA A 25 5.62 13.24 -12.21
CA ALA A 25 4.88 14.34 -12.83
C ALA A 25 4.35 15.25 -11.70
N SER A 26 5.12 16.29 -11.38
CA SER A 26 4.58 17.52 -10.80
C SER A 26 5.42 18.66 -11.36
N ALA A 27 4.76 19.56 -12.09
CA ALA A 27 5.37 20.75 -12.64
C ALA A 27 5.47 21.83 -11.53
N ASP A 28 6.66 22.39 -11.39
CA ASP A 28 6.93 23.76 -10.93
C ASP A 28 6.31 24.25 -9.62
N THR A 29 6.67 23.61 -8.51
CA THR A 29 6.74 24.30 -7.20
C THR A 29 7.82 23.63 -6.35
N PRO A 30 8.75 24.36 -5.69
CA PRO A 30 9.77 23.78 -4.82
C PRO A 30 9.17 23.34 -3.47
N VAL A 31 8.18 22.45 -3.54
CA VAL A 31 7.67 21.70 -2.41
C VAL A 31 8.15 20.27 -2.65
N ASP A 32 9.14 19.83 -1.89
CA ASP A 32 9.69 18.46 -1.91
C ASP A 32 8.54 17.46 -1.67
N THR A 33 7.91 17.07 -2.77
CA THR A 33 6.77 16.16 -2.81
C THR A 33 7.28 14.87 -3.42
N SER A 34 7.44 13.87 -2.56
CA SER A 34 7.89 12.55 -2.94
C SER A 34 6.71 11.61 -3.04
N GLN A 35 6.95 10.50 -3.71
CA GLN A 35 6.01 9.43 -3.91
C GLN A 35 6.71 8.09 -3.80
N LYS A 36 6.01 7.12 -3.21
CA LYS A 36 6.57 5.80 -2.90
C LYS A 36 5.49 4.74 -3.02
N VAL A 37 5.87 3.58 -3.57
CA VAL A 37 5.03 2.38 -3.59
C VAL A 37 5.27 1.57 -2.32
N VAL A 38 4.20 1.21 -1.62
CA VAL A 38 4.23 0.44 -0.36
C VAL A 38 3.17 -0.67 -0.38
N PRO A 39 3.38 -1.79 0.35
CA PRO A 39 2.40 -2.86 0.40
C PRO A 39 1.10 -2.43 1.11
N ILE A 40 -0.02 -3.00 0.67
CA ILE A 40 -1.31 -2.90 1.36
C ILE A 40 -1.45 -4.09 2.29
N ILE A 41 -1.85 -3.81 3.54
CA ILE A 41 -2.12 -4.81 4.56
C ILE A 41 -3.59 -4.68 4.94
N SER A 42 -4.39 -5.69 4.59
CA SER A 42 -5.81 -5.72 4.90
C SER A 42 -6.08 -6.17 6.33
N LEU A 43 -6.87 -5.40 7.05
CA LEU A 43 -7.37 -5.67 8.39
C LEU A 43 -8.84 -6.08 8.28
N GLY A 44 -9.12 -7.38 8.05
CA GLY A 44 -10.50 -7.85 7.92
C GLY A 44 -10.68 -9.21 7.25
N SER A 45 -11.81 -9.36 6.54
CA SER A 45 -12.31 -10.61 5.94
C SER A 45 -11.63 -10.94 4.61
N GLY A 46 -10.37 -11.37 4.69
CA GLY A 46 -9.63 -11.99 3.59
C GLY A 46 -8.23 -11.44 3.43
N LEU A 47 -7.27 -12.32 3.15
CA LEU A 47 -5.90 -11.94 2.83
C LEU A 47 -5.89 -11.32 1.41
N ARG A 48 -5.90 -9.99 1.33
CA ARG A 48 -5.62 -9.28 0.07
C ARG A 48 -4.17 -8.87 0.02
N VAL A 49 -3.52 -9.13 -1.12
CA VAL A 49 -2.16 -8.72 -1.39
C VAL A 49 -2.21 -7.65 -2.47
N GLY A 50 -1.62 -6.50 -2.20
CA GLY A 50 -1.64 -5.35 -3.09
C GLY A 50 -0.55 -4.36 -2.77
N ALA A 51 -0.46 -3.32 -3.60
CA ALA A 51 0.46 -2.21 -3.43
C ALA A 51 -0.29 -0.88 -3.63
N ALA A 52 0.13 0.13 -2.87
CA ALA A 52 -0.40 1.48 -2.92
C ALA A 52 0.73 2.45 -3.25
N LEU A 53 0.46 3.41 -4.11
CA LEU A 53 1.28 4.59 -4.35
C LEU A 53 0.84 5.69 -3.38
N VAL A 54 1.77 6.13 -2.55
CA VAL A 54 1.56 7.16 -1.54
C VAL A 54 2.37 8.39 -1.90
N ALA A 55 1.77 9.58 -1.76
CA ALA A 55 2.41 10.86 -2.01
C ALA A 55 2.29 11.80 -0.80
N GLY A 56 3.23 12.73 -0.67
CA GLY A 56 3.30 13.72 0.42
C GLY A 56 4.69 14.35 0.55
N GLU A 57 4.94 15.07 1.64
CA GLU A 57 6.27 15.60 1.96
C GLU A 57 7.30 14.46 2.11
N ASP A 58 8.51 14.63 1.58
CA ASP A 58 9.59 13.63 1.59
C ASP A 58 9.83 12.99 2.97
N LYS A 59 9.86 13.82 4.01
CA LYS A 59 10.07 13.36 5.40
C LYS A 59 8.93 12.50 5.93
N GLN A 60 7.73 12.63 5.37
CA GLN A 60 6.58 11.82 5.78
C GLN A 60 6.48 10.57 4.92
N VAL A 61 6.64 10.69 3.60
CA VAL A 61 6.58 9.55 2.66
C VAL A 61 7.65 8.51 2.98
N SER A 62 8.84 8.93 3.39
CA SER A 62 9.92 8.03 3.83
C SER A 62 9.54 7.18 5.05
N LYS A 63 8.68 7.69 5.95
CA LYS A 63 8.19 6.96 7.14
C LYS A 63 7.12 5.94 6.81
N VAL A 64 6.42 6.08 5.68
CA VAL A 64 5.36 5.16 5.29
C VAL A 64 5.98 3.81 4.94
N LYS A 65 5.58 2.77 5.69
CA LYS A 65 6.03 1.39 5.49
C LYS A 65 4.97 0.54 4.81
N ALA A 66 3.70 0.78 5.13
CA ALA A 66 2.57 0.06 4.56
C ALA A 66 1.33 0.97 4.50
N VAL A 67 0.31 0.50 3.80
CA VAL A 67 -1.04 1.08 3.83
C VAL A 67 -1.98 0.08 4.50
N ALA A 68 -2.59 0.51 5.60
CA ALA A 68 -3.65 -0.22 6.25
C ALA A 68 -4.93 -0.13 5.42
N GLN A 69 -5.51 -1.27 5.05
CA GLN A 69 -6.83 -1.32 4.42
C GLN A 69 -7.85 -1.81 5.43
N ILE A 70 -8.81 -0.94 5.74
CA ILE A 70 -9.95 -1.25 6.61
C ILE A 70 -11.17 -1.38 5.70
N GLU A 71 -11.86 -2.50 5.81
CA GLU A 71 -13.02 -2.80 4.98
C GLU A 71 -14.28 -2.91 5.82
N GLY A 72 -15.37 -2.34 5.31
CA GLY A 72 -16.70 -2.46 5.89
C GLY A 72 -17.73 -2.65 4.80
N GLU A 73 -18.83 -3.29 5.15
CA GLU A 73 -20.00 -3.41 4.28
C GLU A 73 -21.15 -2.62 4.93
N ILE A 74 -21.77 -1.73 4.16
CA ILE A 74 -23.00 -1.05 4.58
C ILE A 74 -24.16 -1.68 3.81
N GLY A 75 -24.99 -2.45 4.52
CA GLY A 75 -26.04 -3.26 3.90
C GLY A 75 -25.47 -4.36 3.01
N ALA A 76 -26.26 -4.85 2.06
CA ALA A 76 -25.90 -6.01 1.23
C ALA A 76 -25.06 -5.69 -0.02
N HIS A 77 -24.90 -4.40 -0.38
CA HIS A 77 -24.36 -4.02 -1.70
C HIS A 77 -23.25 -2.97 -1.68
N ILE A 78 -23.06 -2.24 -0.58
CA ILE A 78 -22.08 -1.15 -0.53
C ILE A 78 -20.85 -1.63 0.24
N ARG A 79 -19.70 -1.62 -0.44
CA ARG A 79 -18.39 -1.88 0.16
C ARG A 79 -17.63 -0.59 0.34
N ILE A 80 -17.19 -0.33 1.56
CA ILE A 80 -16.35 0.82 1.89
C ILE A 80 -14.95 0.32 2.19
N ARG A 81 -13.96 1.03 1.63
CA ARG A 81 -12.54 0.79 1.88
C ARG A 81 -11.92 2.07 2.37
N ALA A 82 -11.34 2.04 3.56
CA ALA A 82 -10.49 3.10 4.05
C ALA A 82 -9.02 2.67 3.93
N LEU A 83 -8.22 3.49 3.25
CA LEU A 83 -6.79 3.28 3.08
C LEU A 83 -6.03 4.29 3.93
N VAL A 84 -5.20 3.81 4.85
CA VAL A 84 -4.48 4.65 5.81
C VAL A 84 -2.98 4.36 5.72
N PRO A 85 -2.15 5.32 5.26
CA PRO A 85 -0.69 5.18 5.32
C PRO A 85 -0.18 5.07 6.76
N VAL A 86 0.66 4.08 7.05
CA VAL A 86 1.16 3.79 8.39
C VAL A 86 2.69 3.63 8.43
N GLU A 87 3.28 3.93 9.59
CA GLU A 87 4.73 3.79 9.84
C GLU A 87 5.15 2.39 10.30
N THR A 88 4.20 1.45 10.36
CA THR A 88 4.40 0.07 10.82
C THR A 88 3.92 -0.93 9.78
N GLU A 89 4.58 -2.08 9.74
CA GLU A 89 4.09 -3.27 9.02
C GLU A 89 3.12 -4.09 9.89
N ASN A 90 3.20 -3.95 11.22
CA ASN A 90 2.29 -4.61 12.17
C ASN A 90 1.05 -3.76 12.41
N VAL A 91 0.13 -3.82 11.44
CA VAL A 91 -1.06 -2.97 11.40
C VAL A 91 -2.19 -3.46 12.32
N ILE A 92 -2.07 -4.67 12.88
CA ILE A 92 -3.10 -5.29 13.75
C ILE A 92 -3.02 -4.76 15.20
N SER A 93 -1.80 -4.55 15.71
CA SER A 93 -1.59 -4.22 17.13
C SER A 93 -1.22 -2.76 17.40
N ASN A 94 -0.75 -2.01 16.40
CA ASN A 94 -0.26 -0.65 16.61
C ASN A 94 -0.40 0.23 15.37
N ILE A 95 -1.62 0.66 15.04
CA ILE A 95 -1.86 1.57 13.92
C ILE A 95 -1.30 2.95 14.25
N LYS A 96 -0.16 3.28 13.65
CA LYS A 96 0.42 4.63 13.68
C LYS A 96 0.34 5.23 12.29
N ARG A 97 -0.64 6.12 12.08
CA ARG A 97 -0.82 6.80 10.80
C ARG A 97 0.31 7.79 10.56
N VAL A 98 0.67 7.99 9.30
CA VAL A 98 1.59 9.06 8.90
C VAL A 98 0.77 10.25 8.38
N PRO A 99 0.62 11.35 9.13
CA PRO A 99 -0.12 12.53 8.67
C PRO A 99 0.63 13.23 7.52
N GLY A 100 -0.11 13.97 6.69
CA GLY A 100 0.48 14.68 5.54
C GLY A 100 0.83 13.76 4.36
N THR A 101 0.31 12.52 4.36
CA THR A 101 0.46 11.57 3.26
C THR A 101 -0.90 11.05 2.81
N SER A 102 -1.02 10.76 1.51
CA SER A 102 -2.25 10.30 0.89
C SER A 102 -1.98 9.17 -0.11
N VAL A 103 -2.91 8.22 -0.21
CA VAL A 103 -2.87 7.20 -1.27
C VAL A 103 -3.42 7.82 -2.55
N ILE A 104 -2.63 7.80 -3.62
CA ILE A 104 -3.01 8.36 -4.92
C ILE A 104 -3.36 7.28 -5.95
N ALA A 105 -2.85 6.07 -5.78
CA ALA A 105 -3.22 4.90 -6.58
C ALA A 105 -3.03 3.62 -5.78
N PHE A 106 -3.76 2.57 -6.13
CA PHE A 106 -3.51 1.23 -5.59
C PHE A 106 -3.92 0.14 -6.58
N ALA A 107 -3.32 -1.03 -6.41
CA ALA A 107 -3.71 -2.25 -7.07
C ALA A 107 -3.76 -3.38 -6.04
N ASP A 108 -4.88 -4.11 -5.97
CA ASP A 108 -5.05 -5.27 -5.10
C ASP A 108 -5.52 -6.49 -5.90
N VAL A 109 -5.04 -7.67 -5.52
CA VAL A 109 -5.51 -8.94 -6.07
C VAL A 109 -6.23 -9.70 -4.96
N LYS A 110 -7.41 -10.22 -5.29
CA LYS A 110 -8.14 -11.13 -4.41
C LYS A 110 -7.55 -12.53 -4.55
N LEU A 111 -7.06 -13.08 -3.44
CA LEU A 111 -6.60 -14.46 -3.33
C LEU A 111 -7.76 -15.42 -3.03
#